data_AF-A0A251S0Z5-F1
#
_entry.id   AF-A0A251S0Z5-F1
#
_cell.length_a   1.000
_cell.length_b   1.000
_cell.length_c   1.000
_cell.angle_alpha   90.00
_cell.angle_beta   90.00
_cell.angle_gamma   90.00
#
_symmetry.space_group_name_H-M   'P 1'
#
loop_
_entity.id
_entity.type
_entity.pdbx_description
1 polymer ?
#
loop_
_entity_poly.entity_id
_entity_poly.type
_entity_poly.pdbx_seq_one_letter_code
_entity_poly.pdbx_strand_id
1 'polypeptide(L)'
;MHSLICMIFFTFLTISLLFNGAKMVESSNRTLLHLENVSQRRRELVGIKTTFKFPSPLPNWPPGGGFAGGTIDFGGLLVSQVTTFNKIWSANEGGPGNAGATFYDAVSIPEGFSVLGCYSQPNNMPLFGHILVGKDVTNNPSNPTLKSPIDYTLVWSSVSLNIKKNGDGYIWFLGMAMGRVRVGY
;
A
#
# COMPACT_ATOMS: atom_id res chain seq x y z
N MET A 1 -24.01 -14.65 9.13
CA MET A 1 -24.34 -13.33 8.53
C MET A 1 -23.76 -12.13 9.28
N HIS A 2 -23.15 -12.27 10.46
CA HIS A 2 -22.55 -11.14 11.19
C HIS A 2 -21.14 -10.70 10.70
N SER A 3 -20.42 -11.58 9.99
CA SER A 3 -19.06 -11.26 9.49
C SER A 3 -19.07 -10.30 8.29
N LEU A 4 -20.09 -10.37 7.44
CA LEU A 4 -20.20 -9.53 6.23
C LEU A 4 -20.54 -8.06 6.58
N ILE A 5 -21.33 -7.85 7.63
CA ILE A 5 -21.73 -6.52 8.10
C ILE A 5 -20.53 -5.77 8.72
N CYS A 6 -19.64 -6.49 9.40
CA CYS A 6 -18.44 -5.91 10.03
C CYS A 6 -17.42 -5.42 9.00
N MET A 7 -17.23 -6.15 7.89
CA MET A 7 -16.32 -5.72 6.82
C MET A 7 -16.83 -4.46 6.09
N ILE A 8 -18.15 -4.34 5.85
CA ILE A 8 -18.73 -3.16 5.19
C ILE A 8 -18.58 -1.89 6.04
N PHE A 9 -18.73 -2.01 7.36
CA PHE A 9 -18.52 -0.89 8.28
C PHE A 9 -17.05 -0.43 8.33
N PHE A 10 -16.10 -1.38 8.30
CA PHE A 10 -14.68 -1.03 8.25
C PHE A 10 -14.30 -0.36 6.92
N THR A 11 -14.87 -0.79 5.80
CA THR A 11 -14.62 -0.16 4.49
C THR A 11 -15.26 1.22 4.35
N PHE A 12 -16.45 1.44 4.94
CA PHE A 12 -17.05 2.77 4.99
C PHE A 12 -16.24 3.71 5.88
N LEU A 13 -15.67 3.21 6.99
CA LEU A 13 -14.86 4.00 7.89
C LEU A 13 -13.52 4.42 7.25
N THR A 14 -12.86 3.57 6.47
CA THR A 14 -11.60 3.96 5.80
C THR A 14 -11.80 4.94 4.65
N ILE A 15 -12.86 4.78 3.85
CA ILE A 15 -13.24 5.76 2.83
C ILE A 15 -13.67 7.08 3.49
N SER A 16 -14.45 7.01 4.57
CA SER A 16 -14.81 8.20 5.35
C SER A 16 -13.60 8.86 5.99
N LEU A 17 -12.56 8.12 6.41
CA LEU A 17 -11.33 8.71 6.96
C LEU A 17 -10.44 9.32 5.87
N LEU A 18 -10.51 8.84 4.62
CA LEU A 18 -9.83 9.42 3.47
C LEU A 18 -10.50 10.73 3.00
N PHE A 19 -11.83 10.84 3.12
CA PHE A 19 -12.59 12.01 2.66
C PHE A 19 -13.05 12.99 3.76
N ASN A 20 -13.32 12.52 4.97
CA ASN A 20 -13.59 13.34 6.14
C ASN A 20 -12.32 13.44 6.99
N GLY A 21 -11.67 14.60 6.92
CA GLY A 21 -10.45 14.89 7.66
C GLY A 21 -10.61 14.68 9.17
N ALA A 22 -10.12 13.55 9.66
CA ALA A 22 -9.75 13.43 11.06
C ALA A 22 -8.51 14.30 11.29
N LYS A 23 -8.69 15.43 11.97
CA LYS A 23 -7.58 16.23 12.49
C LYS A 23 -6.83 15.41 13.54
N MET A 24 -5.75 14.76 13.14
CA MET A 24 -4.65 14.40 14.03
C MET A 24 -3.64 15.56 14.03
N VAL A 25 -4.04 16.68 14.61
CA VAL A 25 -3.12 17.73 15.05
C VAL A 25 -3.23 17.75 16.55
N GLU A 26 -2.23 17.15 17.22
CA GLU A 26 -1.60 17.63 18.46
C GLU A 26 -0.82 16.48 19.13
N SER A 27 0.35 16.15 18.57
CA SER A 27 1.36 15.31 19.23
C SER A 27 2.78 15.79 18.91
N SER A 28 2.99 16.34 17.71
CA SER A 28 4.30 16.82 17.22
C SER A 28 5.00 17.85 18.12
N ASN A 29 4.23 18.73 18.78
CA ASN A 29 4.82 19.84 19.55
C ASN A 29 5.32 19.42 20.95
N ARG A 30 4.85 18.28 21.50
CA ARG A 30 5.40 17.74 22.75
C ARG A 30 6.66 16.90 22.50
N THR A 31 6.78 16.27 21.33
CA THR A 31 7.96 15.49 20.93
C THR A 31 9.17 16.38 20.63
N LEU A 32 8.98 17.54 20.00
CA LEU A 32 10.09 18.45 19.67
C LEU A 32 10.76 19.07 20.91
N LEU A 33 9.98 19.50 21.91
CA LEU A 33 10.54 19.99 23.18
C LEU A 33 11.22 18.88 24.00
N HIS A 34 10.83 17.62 23.81
CA HIS A 34 11.49 16.49 24.45
C HIS A 34 12.80 16.12 23.72
N LEU A 35 12.87 16.24 22.40
CA LEU A 35 14.06 15.92 21.60
C LEU A 35 15.16 16.98 21.71
N GLU A 36 14.82 18.27 21.84
CA GLU A 36 15.82 19.31 22.10
C GLU A 36 16.49 19.16 23.48
N ASN A 37 15.75 18.68 24.48
CA ASN A 37 16.31 18.46 25.82
C ASN A 37 17.20 17.21 25.91
N VAL A 38 17.08 16.27 24.96
CA VAL A 38 17.88 15.04 24.89
C VAL A 38 19.20 15.27 24.14
N SER A 39 19.25 16.21 23.19
CA SER A 39 20.46 16.50 22.40
C SER A 39 21.57 17.21 23.20
N GLN A 40 21.22 17.89 24.30
CA GLN A 40 22.17 18.65 25.11
C GLN A 40 22.85 17.86 26.24
N ARG A 41 22.37 16.66 26.58
CA ARG A 41 23.13 15.73 27.42
C ARG A 41 24.03 14.86 26.54
N ARG A 42 25.10 15.46 26.01
CA ARG A 42 26.28 14.71 25.59
C ARG A 42 26.90 14.12 26.86
N ARG A 43 26.36 12.99 27.33
CA ARG A 43 27.10 12.12 28.26
C ARG A 43 28.37 11.76 27.52
N GLU A 44 29.52 12.18 28.04
CA GLU A 44 30.77 11.53 27.69
C GLU A 44 30.53 10.03 27.86
N LEU A 45 30.41 9.30 26.75
CA LEU A 45 30.50 7.85 26.78
C LEU A 45 31.94 7.58 27.19
N VAL A 46 32.15 7.35 28.49
CA VAL A 46 33.34 6.67 29.01
C VAL A 46 33.45 5.41 28.17
N GLY A 47 34.39 5.43 27.23
CA GLY A 47 34.40 4.54 26.07
C GLY A 47 34.34 3.10 26.52
N ILE A 48 33.23 2.43 26.23
CA ILE A 48 33.15 0.98 26.33
C ILE A 48 34.10 0.45 25.25
N LYS A 49 35.34 0.16 25.64
CA LYS A 49 36.38 -0.46 24.80
C LYS A 49 36.16 -1.98 24.63
N THR A 50 34.95 -2.48 24.84
CA THR A 50 34.65 -3.90 24.67
C THR A 50 34.08 -4.13 23.28
N THR A 51 34.83 -4.83 22.42
CA THR A 51 34.31 -5.31 21.14
C THR A 51 33.18 -6.29 21.41
N PHE A 52 32.03 -6.06 20.79
CA PHE A 52 30.91 -7.00 20.84
C PHE A 52 31.37 -8.39 20.36
N LYS A 53 31.12 -9.41 21.18
CA LYS A 53 31.40 -10.82 20.88
C LYS A 53 30.07 -11.56 21.02
N PHE A 54 29.73 -12.37 20.03
CA PHE A 54 28.54 -13.21 20.13
C PHE A 54 28.74 -14.27 21.24
N PRO A 55 27.68 -14.61 22.00
CA PRO A 55 27.73 -15.64 23.03
C PRO A 55 27.91 -17.06 22.46
N SER A 56 27.71 -17.23 21.15
CA SER A 56 27.90 -18.47 20.41
C SER A 56 28.36 -18.19 18.98
N PRO A 57 28.98 -19.15 18.28
CA PRO A 57 29.20 -19.03 16.85
C PRO A 57 27.86 -18.77 16.13
N LEU A 58 27.91 -17.97 15.06
CA LEU A 58 26.74 -17.72 14.23
C LEU A 58 26.24 -19.05 13.66
N PRO A 59 24.91 -19.28 13.60
CA PRO A 59 24.38 -20.45 12.92
C PRO A 59 24.78 -20.41 11.44
N ASN A 60 24.89 -21.58 10.81
CA ASN A 60 25.02 -21.65 9.36
C ASN A 60 23.74 -21.07 8.75
N TRP A 61 23.86 -19.88 8.18
CA TRP A 61 22.79 -19.30 7.39
C TRP A 61 22.55 -20.20 6.16
N PRO A 62 21.27 -20.43 5.77
CA PRO A 62 21.00 -21.12 4.52
C PRO A 62 21.68 -20.36 3.37
N PRO A 63 22.07 -21.05 2.28
CA PRO A 63 22.60 -20.40 1.09
C PRO A 63 21.65 -19.26 0.67
N GLY A 64 22.14 -18.03 0.78
CA GLY A 64 21.38 -16.85 0.37
C GLY A 64 21.30 -16.77 -1.15
N GLY A 65 20.18 -16.26 -1.67
CA GLY A 65 19.98 -16.05 -3.10
C GLY A 65 18.72 -15.26 -3.48
N GLY A 66 17.72 -15.20 -2.59
CA GLY A 66 16.46 -14.51 -2.84
C GLY A 66 16.30 -13.14 -2.18
N PHE A 67 17.24 -12.69 -1.35
CA PHE A 67 17.14 -11.38 -0.69
C PHE A 67 17.39 -10.25 -1.70
N ALA A 68 16.53 -9.23 -1.68
CA ALA A 68 16.56 -8.08 -2.60
C ALA A 68 16.35 -8.40 -4.10
N GLY A 69 15.81 -9.58 -4.46
CA GLY A 69 15.48 -9.92 -5.85
C GLY A 69 14.30 -9.15 -6.46
N GLY A 70 13.68 -8.24 -5.71
CA GLY A 70 12.51 -7.46 -6.15
C GLY A 70 11.22 -8.26 -6.34
N THR A 71 11.26 -9.58 -6.12
CA THR A 71 10.13 -10.50 -6.28
C THR A 71 10.08 -11.45 -5.09
N ILE A 72 8.89 -11.71 -4.57
CA ILE A 72 8.63 -12.62 -3.45
C ILE A 72 7.69 -13.72 -3.94
N ASP A 73 8.01 -14.98 -3.63
CA ASP A 73 7.14 -16.12 -3.94
C ASP A 73 6.25 -16.48 -2.73
N PHE A 74 4.93 -16.44 -2.91
CA PHE A 74 3.93 -16.86 -1.94
C PHE A 74 3.42 -18.29 -2.19
N GLY A 75 4.28 -19.20 -2.66
CA GLY A 75 3.94 -20.60 -2.90
C GLY A 75 3.27 -20.83 -4.25
N GLY A 76 3.85 -20.27 -5.31
CA GLY A 76 3.31 -20.32 -6.68
C GLY A 76 2.73 -18.99 -7.18
N LEU A 77 2.76 -17.95 -6.35
CA LEU A 77 2.43 -16.58 -6.73
C LEU A 77 3.65 -15.70 -6.51
N LEU A 78 4.32 -15.34 -7.60
CA LEU A 78 5.35 -14.32 -7.57
C LEU A 78 4.70 -12.95 -7.46
N VAL A 79 5.12 -12.14 -6.48
CA VAL A 79 4.67 -10.77 -6.30
C VAL A 79 5.86 -9.84 -6.40
N SER A 80 5.72 -8.77 -7.18
CA SER A 80 6.73 -7.71 -7.33
C SER A 80 6.10 -6.33 -7.20
N GLN A 81 6.94 -5.33 -6.99
CA GLN A 81 6.55 -3.93 -6.92
C GLN A 81 6.93 -3.22 -8.22
N VAL A 82 6.00 -2.43 -8.76
CA VAL A 82 6.24 -1.52 -9.87
C VAL A 82 6.32 -0.09 -9.32
N THR A 83 7.41 0.60 -9.68
CA THR A 83 7.69 2.00 -9.31
C THR A 83 7.33 3.00 -10.40
N THR A 84 6.94 2.52 -11.59
CA THR A 84 6.55 3.36 -12.73
C THR A 84 5.05 3.31 -12.93
N PHE A 85 4.42 4.48 -12.80
CA PHE A 85 2.98 4.60 -12.83
C PHE A 85 2.55 5.92 -13.46
N ASN A 86 1.38 5.89 -14.09
CA ASN A 86 0.77 7.04 -14.75
C ASN A 86 -0.43 7.51 -13.94
N LYS A 87 -0.62 8.82 -13.88
CA LYS A 87 -1.83 9.42 -13.33
C LYS A 87 -3.02 9.02 -14.21
N ILE A 88 -4.03 8.40 -13.62
CA ILE A 88 -5.28 8.05 -14.31
C ILE A 88 -6.43 8.99 -13.97
N TRP A 89 -6.45 9.54 -12.75
CA TRP A 89 -7.48 10.48 -12.32
C TRP A 89 -7.02 11.32 -11.14
N SER A 90 -7.56 12.53 -10.99
CA SER A 90 -7.37 13.33 -9.79
C SER A 90 -8.61 14.12 -9.41
N ALA A 91 -8.91 14.11 -8.11
CA ALA A 91 -9.62 15.20 -7.46
C ALA A 91 -8.59 16.26 -7.05
N ASN A 92 -8.87 17.52 -7.30
CA ASN A 92 -8.00 18.66 -6.99
C ASN A 92 -8.54 19.48 -5.80
N GLU A 93 -9.53 18.95 -5.10
CA GLU A 93 -10.08 19.46 -3.86
C GLU A 93 -10.72 18.32 -3.04
N GLY A 94 -11.06 18.60 -1.79
CA GLY A 94 -11.41 17.60 -0.79
C GLY A 94 -10.19 17.03 -0.04
N GLY A 95 -10.45 16.23 0.99
CA GLY A 95 -9.40 15.59 1.79
C GLY A 95 -8.53 16.55 2.61
N PRO A 96 -7.39 16.06 3.15
CA PRO A 96 -6.49 16.85 3.99
C PRO A 96 -5.97 18.10 3.27
N GLY A 97 -6.13 19.26 3.89
CA GLY A 97 -5.69 20.54 3.32
C GLY A 97 -6.45 20.97 2.06
N ASN A 98 -7.60 20.33 1.76
CA ASN A 98 -8.37 20.56 0.54
C ASN A 98 -7.53 20.36 -0.75
N ALA A 99 -6.50 19.52 -0.68
CA ALA A 99 -5.58 19.30 -1.80
C ALA A 99 -6.12 18.29 -2.82
N GLY A 100 -7.10 17.48 -2.43
CA GLY A 100 -7.59 16.34 -3.20
C GLY A 100 -6.60 15.16 -3.19
N ALA A 101 -6.83 14.23 -4.11
CA ALA A 101 -6.04 13.01 -4.25
C ALA A 101 -5.86 12.64 -5.73
N THR A 102 -4.74 11.99 -6.03
CA THR A 102 -4.42 11.47 -7.36
C THR A 102 -4.36 9.95 -7.31
N PHE A 103 -4.92 9.32 -8.34
CA PHE A 103 -4.93 7.89 -8.57
C PHE A 103 -4.01 7.55 -9.74
N TYR A 104 -3.34 6.42 -9.63
CA TYR A 104 -2.28 5.98 -10.53
C TYR A 104 -2.46 4.52 -10.93
N ASP A 105 -2.09 4.22 -12.17
CA ASP A 105 -2.03 2.87 -12.74
C ASP A 105 -0.60 2.52 -13.19
N ALA A 106 -0.26 1.23 -13.20
CA ALA A 106 1.07 0.74 -13.53
C ALA A 106 1.33 0.80 -15.05
N VAL A 107 2.56 1.11 -15.43
CA VAL A 107 2.93 1.29 -16.86
C VAL A 107 3.96 0.27 -17.32
N SER A 108 4.97 -0.01 -16.52
CA SER A 108 6.06 -0.95 -16.87
C SER A 108 5.87 -2.29 -16.17
N ILE A 109 4.73 -2.93 -16.40
CA ILE A 109 4.42 -4.23 -15.81
C ILE A 109 5.34 -5.29 -16.43
N PRO A 110 6.10 -6.07 -15.63
CA PRO A 110 6.97 -7.11 -16.15
C PRO A 110 6.20 -8.23 -16.86
N GLU A 111 6.86 -8.94 -17.78
CA GLU A 111 6.22 -9.96 -18.59
C GLU A 111 5.60 -11.11 -17.76
N GLY A 112 4.33 -11.39 -18.04
CA GLY A 112 3.54 -12.41 -17.35
C GLY A 112 3.04 -12.01 -15.96
N PHE A 113 3.32 -10.78 -15.51
CA PHE A 113 2.70 -10.22 -14.32
C PHE A 113 1.38 -9.51 -14.66
N SER A 114 0.46 -9.50 -13.69
CA SER A 114 -0.82 -8.80 -13.73
C SER A 114 -0.94 -7.86 -12.55
N VAL A 115 -1.59 -6.71 -12.74
CA VAL A 115 -1.81 -5.71 -11.68
C VAL A 115 -2.74 -6.27 -10.61
N LEU A 116 -2.36 -6.11 -9.34
CA LEU A 116 -3.14 -6.59 -8.19
C LEU A 116 -3.98 -5.49 -7.53
N GLY A 117 -3.78 -4.22 -7.91
CA GLY A 117 -4.55 -3.07 -7.45
C GLY A 117 -3.95 -1.75 -7.94
N CYS A 118 -4.63 -0.64 -7.62
CA CYS A 118 -4.20 0.71 -7.97
C CYS A 118 -3.50 1.42 -6.80
N TYR A 119 -2.72 2.47 -7.09
CA TYR A 119 -2.15 3.34 -6.06
C TYR A 119 -2.86 4.70 -6.05
N SER A 120 -3.05 5.27 -4.87
CA SER A 120 -3.54 6.64 -4.73
C SER A 120 -2.85 7.35 -3.57
N GLN A 121 -2.74 8.68 -3.67
CA GLN A 121 -2.18 9.50 -2.61
C GLN A 121 -2.77 10.90 -2.58
N PRO A 122 -2.75 11.58 -1.42
CA PRO A 122 -3.04 13.00 -1.30
C PRO A 122 -2.11 13.86 -2.16
N ASN A 123 -2.64 14.93 -2.77
CA ASN A 123 -1.85 15.80 -3.65
C ASN A 123 -0.87 16.71 -2.92
N ASN A 124 -1.00 16.86 -1.60
CA ASN A 124 -0.10 17.63 -0.76
C ASN A 124 1.13 16.82 -0.27
N MET A 125 1.30 15.60 -0.77
CA MET A 125 2.42 14.72 -0.43
C MET A 125 3.34 14.52 -1.65
N PRO A 126 4.66 14.44 -1.47
CA PRO A 126 5.56 13.94 -2.49
C PRO A 126 5.14 12.55 -2.96
N LEU A 127 5.51 12.16 -4.17
CA LEU A 127 5.19 10.84 -4.72
C LEU A 127 6.12 9.76 -4.16
N PHE A 128 5.57 8.73 -3.50
CA PHE A 128 6.36 7.67 -2.85
C PHE A 128 5.76 6.25 -2.97
N GLY A 129 4.76 6.07 -3.84
CA GLY A 129 4.00 4.82 -3.94
C GLY A 129 4.67 3.71 -4.73
N HIS A 130 4.09 2.51 -4.57
CA HIS A 130 4.38 1.33 -5.38
C HIS A 130 3.06 0.63 -5.72
N ILE A 131 2.99 0.03 -6.91
CA ILE A 131 1.86 -0.83 -7.31
C ILE A 131 2.32 -2.28 -7.25
N LEU A 132 1.52 -3.15 -6.64
CA LEU A 132 1.80 -4.58 -6.59
C LEU A 132 1.33 -5.27 -7.86
N VAL A 133 2.20 -6.13 -8.40
CA VAL A 133 1.91 -7.00 -9.52
C VAL A 133 2.17 -8.45 -9.15
N GLY A 134 1.38 -9.37 -9.70
CA GLY A 134 1.44 -10.80 -9.39
C GLY A 134 1.57 -11.64 -10.65
N LYS A 135 2.32 -12.74 -10.57
CA LYS A 135 2.48 -13.74 -11.62
C LYS A 135 2.28 -15.13 -11.04
N ASP A 136 1.41 -15.90 -11.66
CA ASP A 136 1.22 -17.31 -11.34
C ASP A 136 2.34 -18.14 -11.96
N VAL A 137 2.99 -18.97 -11.14
CA VAL A 137 4.05 -19.90 -11.57
C VAL A 137 3.75 -21.36 -11.23
N THR A 138 2.51 -21.67 -10.82
CA THR A 138 2.08 -23.04 -10.48
C THR A 138 1.97 -23.97 -11.69
N ASN A 139 1.92 -23.42 -12.91
CA ASN A 139 1.70 -24.15 -14.17
C ASN A 139 0.45 -25.07 -14.13
N ASN A 140 -0.54 -24.76 -13.28
CA ASN A 140 -1.77 -25.54 -13.15
C ASN A 140 -2.93 -24.81 -13.86
N PRO A 141 -3.25 -25.14 -15.12
CA PRO A 141 -4.31 -24.45 -15.86
C PRO A 141 -5.71 -24.70 -15.29
N SER A 142 -5.93 -25.80 -14.57
CA SER A 142 -7.23 -26.12 -13.96
C SER A 142 -7.50 -25.32 -12.68
N ASN A 143 -6.45 -25.01 -11.92
CA ASN A 143 -6.55 -24.22 -10.70
C ASN A 143 -5.38 -23.23 -10.54
N PRO A 144 -5.33 -22.17 -11.39
CA PRO A 144 -4.29 -21.17 -11.30
C PRO A 144 -4.44 -20.34 -10.02
N THR A 145 -3.35 -19.93 -9.40
CA THR A 145 -3.31 -19.07 -8.21
C THR A 145 -3.85 -17.67 -8.51
N LEU A 146 -3.63 -17.16 -9.73
CA LEU A 146 -4.17 -15.87 -10.17
C LEU A 146 -5.27 -16.07 -11.22
N LYS A 147 -6.41 -15.39 -11.04
CA LYS A 147 -7.52 -15.37 -12.01
C LYS A 147 -8.05 -13.97 -12.16
N SER A 148 -8.47 -13.65 -13.38
CA SER A 148 -9.21 -12.42 -13.65
C SER A 148 -10.54 -12.40 -12.88
N PRO A 149 -11.00 -11.21 -12.46
CA PRO A 149 -12.33 -11.04 -11.87
C PRO A 149 -13.43 -11.60 -12.79
N ILE A 150 -14.48 -12.16 -12.18
CA ILE A 150 -15.65 -12.69 -12.92
C ILE A 150 -16.68 -11.60 -13.21
N ASP A 151 -16.73 -10.57 -12.37
CA ASP A 151 -17.62 -9.43 -12.52
C ASP A 151 -16.95 -8.15 -12.01
N TYR A 152 -17.57 -7.02 -12.36
CA TYR A 152 -17.22 -5.70 -11.87
C TYR A 152 -18.51 -5.02 -11.42
N THR A 153 -18.56 -4.61 -10.15
CA THR A 153 -19.69 -3.84 -9.59
C THR A 153 -19.22 -2.42 -9.31
N LEU A 154 -19.89 -1.41 -9.87
CA LEU A 154 -19.59 -0.02 -9.57
C LEU A 154 -19.91 0.28 -8.10
N VAL A 155 -18.91 0.70 -7.32
CA VAL A 155 -19.11 1.07 -5.90
C VAL A 155 -19.15 2.56 -5.68
N TRP A 156 -18.50 3.35 -6.54
CA TRP A 156 -18.48 4.79 -6.42
C TRP A 156 -18.18 5.45 -7.76
N SER A 157 -18.77 6.62 -8.01
CA SER A 157 -18.36 7.50 -9.10
C SER A 157 -18.29 8.94 -8.63
N SER A 158 -17.43 9.72 -9.29
CA SER A 158 -17.33 11.15 -9.06
C SER A 158 -18.34 11.97 -9.85
N VAL A 159 -19.18 11.36 -10.69
CA VAL A 159 -20.02 12.07 -11.70
C VAL A 159 -20.92 13.13 -11.06
N SER A 160 -21.58 12.80 -9.95
CA SER A 160 -22.47 13.70 -9.22
C SER A 160 -21.75 14.71 -8.32
N LEU A 161 -20.42 14.59 -8.17
CA LEU A 161 -19.65 15.48 -7.31
C LEU A 161 -19.32 16.78 -8.06
N ASN A 162 -19.79 17.89 -7.50
CA ASN A 162 -19.43 19.22 -7.95
C ASN A 162 -18.11 19.63 -7.32
N ILE A 163 -17.03 18.96 -7.74
CA ILE A 163 -15.67 19.25 -7.31
C ILE A 163 -14.72 19.52 -8.48
N LYS A 164 -13.63 20.25 -8.24
CA LYS A 164 -12.51 20.35 -9.19
C LYS A 164 -11.86 18.98 -9.38
N LYS A 165 -12.07 18.37 -10.54
CA LYS A 165 -11.55 17.04 -10.91
C LYS A 165 -11.14 17.00 -12.38
N ASN A 166 -10.24 16.08 -12.72
CA ASN A 166 -9.81 15.87 -14.11
C ASN A 166 -10.63 14.76 -14.77
N GLY A 167 -11.87 15.07 -15.15
CA GLY A 167 -12.85 14.10 -15.66
C GLY A 167 -13.52 13.29 -14.56
N ASP A 168 -14.24 12.24 -14.95
CA ASP A 168 -14.97 11.36 -14.02
C ASP A 168 -14.13 10.14 -13.62
N GLY A 169 -13.91 9.99 -12.32
CA GLY A 169 -13.38 8.78 -11.71
C GLY A 169 -14.48 7.80 -11.30
N TYR A 170 -14.14 6.51 -11.35
CA TYR A 170 -15.00 5.39 -10.98
C TYR A 170 -14.18 4.40 -10.14
N ILE A 171 -14.78 3.87 -9.09
CA ILE A 171 -14.19 2.79 -8.28
C ILE A 171 -15.07 1.56 -8.47
N TRP A 172 -14.44 0.45 -8.81
CA TRP A 172 -15.10 -0.81 -9.12
C TRP A 172 -14.70 -1.87 -8.09
N PHE A 173 -15.66 -2.69 -7.70
CA PHE A 173 -15.44 -3.86 -6.88
C PHE A 173 -15.37 -5.09 -7.77
N LEU A 174 -14.29 -5.86 -7.61
CA LEU A 174 -13.97 -7.02 -8.45
C LEU A 174 -14.63 -8.30 -7.93
N GLY A 175 -15.72 -8.78 -8.52
CA GLY A 175 -16.31 -10.06 -8.11
C GLY A 175 -15.31 -11.20 -8.26
N MET A 176 -15.24 -12.05 -7.24
CA MET A 176 -14.36 -13.21 -7.21
C MET A 176 -15.17 -14.50 -7.26
N ALA A 177 -14.58 -15.53 -7.89
CA ALA A 177 -15.06 -16.90 -7.72
C ALA A 177 -14.94 -17.36 -6.26
N MET A 178 -15.89 -18.19 -5.82
CA MET A 178 -15.94 -18.74 -4.46
C MET A 178 -14.61 -19.43 -4.08
N GLY A 179 -14.12 -19.14 -2.86
CA GLY A 179 -12.86 -19.70 -2.34
C GLY A 179 -11.58 -18.91 -2.66
N ARG A 180 -11.69 -17.68 -3.17
CA ARG A 180 -10.53 -16.80 -3.47
C ARG A 180 -10.54 -15.50 -2.68
N VAL A 181 -9.36 -14.87 -2.60
CA VAL A 181 -9.13 -13.61 -1.88
C VAL A 181 -8.66 -12.52 -2.87
N ARG A 182 -9.12 -11.30 -2.63
CA ARG A 182 -8.85 -10.11 -3.44
C ARG A 182 -7.65 -9.38 -2.87
N VAL A 183 -6.85 -8.78 -3.75
CA VAL A 183 -5.64 -8.05 -3.34
C VAL A 183 -5.83 -6.52 -3.40
N GLY A 184 -6.82 -6.01 -4.13
CA GLY A 184 -7.03 -4.55 -4.30
C GLY A 184 -8.45 -4.13 -4.72
N TYR A 185 -8.61 -2.82 -4.91
CA TYR A 185 -9.80 -2.09 -5.40
C TYR A 185 -9.44 -1.20 -6.58
#